data_AF-X1TI50-F1
#
_entry.id   AF-X1TI50-F1
#
_cell.length_a   1.000
_cell.length_b   1.000
_cell.length_c   1.000
_cell.angle_alpha   90.00
_cell.angle_beta   90.00
_cell.angle_gamma   90.00
#
_symmetry.space_group_name_H-M   'P 1'
#
loop_
_entity.id
_entity.type
_entity.pdbx_description
1 polymer ?
#
loop_
_entity_poly.entity_id
_entity_poly.type
_entity_poly.pdbx_seq_one_letter_code
_entity_poly.pdbx_strand_id
1 'polypeptide(L)'
;VDMGVASDLAPNSHLLSRKVAPGTQNIATGAAMTEEQAVTAIETGIEIVKDEVAKGLDIVGTGDMGIGNTTPSAAICAVITGKPVAEVTGRGTGITDEQLTHKVEVITRALAAGGRGISR
;
A
#
# COMPACT_ATOMS: atom_id res chain seq x y z
N VAL A 1 8.35 -7.58 -8.29
CA VAL A 1 7.61 -6.64 -9.15
C VAL A 1 7.84 -5.25 -8.62
N ASP A 2 8.31 -4.32 -9.44
CA ASP A 2 8.39 -2.90 -9.06
C ASP A 2 7.12 -2.19 -9.49
N MET A 3 6.26 -1.89 -8.53
CA MET A 3 4.99 -1.17 -8.72
C MET A 3 5.12 0.33 -8.43
N GLY A 4 6.22 0.78 -7.81
CA GLY A 4 6.27 2.14 -7.28
C GLY A 4 7.51 2.53 -6.49
N VAL A 5 8.67 1.89 -6.70
CA VAL A 5 9.92 2.33 -6.07
C VAL A 5 10.25 3.76 -6.53
N ALA A 6 10.64 4.64 -5.62
CA ALA A 6 10.85 6.06 -5.91
C ALA A 6 12.02 6.34 -6.89
N SER A 7 12.98 5.42 -6.97
CA SER A 7 14.11 5.49 -7.89
C SER A 7 13.94 4.54 -9.06
N ASP A 8 14.72 4.79 -10.11
CA ASP A 8 14.91 3.82 -11.18
C ASP A 8 15.68 2.61 -10.66
N LEU A 9 15.28 1.43 -11.13
CA LEU A 9 15.96 0.18 -10.85
C LEU A 9 16.63 -0.30 -12.13
N ALA A 10 17.86 -0.78 -12.01
CA ALA A 10 18.59 -1.33 -13.15
C ALA A 10 17.82 -2.53 -13.76
N PRO A 11 17.89 -2.73 -15.09
CA PRO A 11 17.25 -3.87 -15.73
C PRO A 11 17.70 -5.19 -15.11
N ASN A 12 16.73 -6.04 -14.76
CA ASN A 12 16.99 -7.35 -14.16
C ASN A 12 15.93 -8.35 -14.64
N SER A 13 16.35 -9.54 -15.07
CA SER A 13 15.47 -10.60 -15.59
C SER A 13 14.47 -11.13 -14.56
N HIS A 14 14.75 -10.97 -13.27
CA HIS A 14 13.88 -11.37 -12.16
C HIS A 14 13.00 -10.21 -11.66
N LEU A 15 13.09 -9.03 -12.26
CA LEU A 15 12.31 -7.86 -11.88
C LEU A 15 11.32 -7.48 -12.99
N LEU A 16 10.04 -7.75 -12.75
CA LEU A 16 8.98 -7.16 -13.55
C LEU A 16 8.86 -5.66 -13.21
N SER A 17 9.19 -4.80 -14.17
CA SER A 17 8.98 -3.36 -14.06
C SER A 17 7.55 -3.01 -14.50
N ARG A 18 6.77 -2.49 -13.56
CA ARG A 18 5.35 -2.15 -13.66
C ARG A 18 5.03 -0.88 -12.87
N LYS A 19 5.98 0.05 -12.84
CA LYS A 19 5.93 1.24 -11.99
C LYS A 19 4.75 2.13 -12.36
N VAL A 20 3.85 2.37 -11.41
CA VAL A 20 2.70 3.29 -11.57
C VAL A 20 3.13 4.75 -11.38
N ALA A 21 3.96 4.99 -10.38
CA ALA A 21 4.53 6.30 -10.06
C ALA A 21 5.83 6.13 -9.24
N PRO A 22 6.73 7.12 -9.19
CA PRO A 22 7.91 7.08 -8.30
C PRO A 22 7.50 7.32 -6.83
N GLY A 23 6.94 6.28 -6.21
CA GLY A 23 6.35 6.35 -4.87
C GLY A 23 4.95 6.96 -4.87
N THR A 24 4.25 6.80 -3.74
CA THR A 24 2.95 7.45 -3.49
C THR A 24 3.14 8.81 -2.84
N GLN A 25 2.12 9.67 -2.98
CA GLN A 25 2.01 10.90 -2.21
C GLN A 25 1.79 10.63 -0.71
N ASN A 26 2.03 11.64 0.12
CA ASN A 26 1.88 11.52 1.57
C ASN A 26 0.40 11.49 1.97
N ILE A 27 -0.04 10.34 2.49
CA ILE A 27 -1.42 10.13 2.93
C ILE A 27 -1.86 11.07 4.07
N ALA A 28 -0.92 11.60 4.84
CA ALA A 28 -1.21 12.53 5.93
C ALA A 28 -1.66 13.91 5.45
N THR A 29 -1.41 14.23 4.18
CA THR A 29 -1.71 15.54 3.57
C THR A 29 -2.70 15.46 2.40
N GLY A 30 -3.06 14.26 1.94
CA GLY A 30 -3.95 14.08 0.80
C GLY A 30 -4.01 12.63 0.32
N ALA A 31 -4.59 12.41 -0.86
CA ALA A 31 -4.67 11.07 -1.45
C ALA A 31 -3.26 10.55 -1.79
N ALA A 32 -3.01 9.25 -1.56
CA ALA A 32 -1.75 8.58 -1.88
C ALA A 32 -1.45 8.58 -3.39
N MET A 33 -2.50 8.53 -4.20
CA MET A 33 -2.48 8.37 -5.65
C MET A 33 -3.83 8.83 -6.20
N THR A 34 -3.91 9.03 -7.52
CA THR A 34 -5.20 9.25 -8.18
C THR A 34 -6.01 7.94 -8.25
N GLU A 35 -7.30 8.04 -8.55
CA GLU A 35 -8.16 6.86 -8.73
C GLU A 35 -7.65 5.99 -9.89
N GLU A 36 -7.23 6.61 -10.99
CA GLU A 36 -6.69 5.91 -12.17
C GLU A 36 -5.40 5.16 -11.83
N GLN A 37 -4.53 5.75 -10.99
CA GLN A 37 -3.32 5.08 -10.51
C GLN A 37 -3.67 3.87 -9.63
N ALA A 38 -4.69 3.98 -8.78
CA ALA A 38 -5.14 2.86 -7.94
C ALA A 38 -5.71 1.71 -8.78
N VAL A 39 -6.57 2.03 -9.76
CA VAL A 39 -7.11 1.05 -10.72
C VAL A 39 -5.98 0.38 -11.50
N THR A 40 -5.05 1.17 -12.04
CA THR A 40 -3.88 0.65 -12.77
C THR A 40 -3.06 -0.32 -11.91
N ALA A 41 -2.82 0.01 -10.64
CA ALA A 41 -2.07 -0.86 -9.73
C ALA A 41 -2.76 -2.21 -9.51
N ILE A 42 -4.08 -2.20 -9.33
CA ILE A 42 -4.89 -3.42 -9.14
C ILE A 42 -4.91 -4.26 -10.42
N GLU A 43 -5.23 -3.65 -11.57
CA GLU A 43 -5.32 -4.32 -12.86
C GLU A 43 -3.98 -4.93 -13.26
N THR A 44 -2.88 -4.22 -13.04
CA THR A 44 -1.54 -4.75 -13.30
C THR A 44 -1.23 -5.99 -12.45
N GLY A 45 -1.62 -5.99 -11.18
CA GLY A 45 -1.49 -7.17 -10.32
C GLY A 45 -2.31 -8.37 -10.84
N ILE A 46 -3.53 -8.11 -11.31
CA ILE A 46 -4.40 -9.12 -11.93
C ILE A 46 -3.77 -9.69 -13.20
N GLU A 47 -3.23 -8.85 -14.07
CA GLU A 47 -2.58 -9.27 -15.31
C GLU A 47 -1.36 -10.16 -15.04
N ILE A 48 -0.51 -9.77 -14.08
CA ILE A 48 0.67 -10.58 -13.71
C ILE A 48 0.26 -11.99 -13.28
N VAL A 49 -0.76 -12.10 -12.41
CA VAL A 49 -1.21 -13.42 -11.95
C VAL A 49 -1.84 -14.21 -13.09
N LYS A 50 -2.61 -13.58 -13.98
CA LYS A 50 -3.18 -14.25 -15.17
C LYS A 50 -2.09 -14.80 -16.10
N ASP A 51 -1.03 -14.03 -16.34
CA ASP A 51 0.11 -14.46 -17.15
C ASP A 51 0.83 -15.68 -16.53
N GLU A 52 0.96 -15.73 -15.20
CA GLU A 52 1.54 -16.88 -14.50
C GLU A 52 0.60 -18.09 -14.48
N VAL A 53 -0.71 -17.89 -14.34
CA VAL A 53 -1.72 -18.97 -14.47
C VAL A 53 -1.64 -19.62 -15.85
N ALA A 54 -1.48 -18.83 -16.92
CA ALA A 54 -1.28 -19.36 -18.27
C ALA A 54 -0.01 -20.23 -18.42
N LYS A 55 0.95 -20.10 -17.49
CA LYS A 55 2.19 -20.90 -17.43
C LYS A 55 2.08 -22.12 -16.49
N GLY A 56 0.91 -22.38 -15.92
CA GLY A 56 0.67 -23.51 -15.02
C GLY A 56 0.90 -23.21 -13.54
N LEU A 57 0.73 -21.95 -13.11
CA LEU A 57 0.76 -21.58 -11.69
C LEU A 57 -0.38 -22.24 -10.90
N ASP A 58 -0.03 -23.07 -9.90
CA ASP A 58 -1.00 -23.74 -9.03
C ASP A 58 -1.25 -23.01 -7.69
N ILE A 59 -0.22 -22.33 -7.15
CA ILE A 59 -0.26 -21.67 -5.84
C ILE A 59 0.40 -20.30 -5.94
N VAL A 60 -0.22 -19.29 -5.32
CA VAL A 60 0.31 -17.92 -5.24
C VAL A 60 0.58 -17.54 -3.79
N GLY A 61 1.81 -17.11 -3.52
CA GLY A 61 2.18 -16.39 -2.32
C GLY A 61 2.42 -14.92 -2.66
N THR A 62 1.79 -14.00 -1.93
CA THR A 62 2.04 -12.57 -2.09
C THR A 62 3.00 -12.07 -1.02
N GLY A 63 3.70 -10.99 -1.33
CA GLY A 63 4.55 -10.27 -0.41
C GLY A 63 4.65 -8.81 -0.85
N ASP A 64 4.99 -7.94 0.10
CA ASP A 64 5.18 -6.53 -0.17
C ASP A 64 6.54 -6.06 0.36
N MET A 65 7.00 -4.92 -0.16
CA MET A 65 8.23 -4.28 0.30
C MET A 65 8.10 -2.79 0.04
N GLY A 66 8.24 -2.00 1.11
CA GLY A 66 8.24 -0.55 1.05
C GLY A 66 8.45 0.07 2.41
N ILE A 67 9.38 1.03 2.52
CA ILE A 67 9.60 1.73 3.79
C ILE A 67 8.35 2.51 4.16
N GLY A 68 7.84 2.30 5.37
CA GLY A 68 6.65 2.96 5.88
C GLY A 68 5.31 2.38 5.41
N ASN A 69 5.31 1.30 4.61
CA ASN A 69 4.10 0.65 4.08
C ASN A 69 3.08 0.22 5.17
N THR A 70 3.54 -0.13 6.37
CA THR A 70 2.64 -0.53 7.46
C THR A 70 1.71 0.61 7.94
N THR A 71 2.00 1.86 7.62
CA THR A 71 1.13 3.02 7.91
C THR A 71 -0.11 3.02 7.00
N PRO A 72 -0.01 3.04 5.65
CA PRO A 72 -1.17 2.89 4.79
C PRO A 72 -1.87 1.52 4.95
N SER A 73 -1.16 0.42 5.26
CA SER A 73 -1.81 -0.86 5.57
C SER A 73 -2.77 -0.76 6.76
N ALA A 74 -2.36 -0.09 7.83
CA ALA A 74 -3.21 0.12 9.01
C ALA A 74 -4.38 1.07 8.70
N ALA A 75 -4.18 2.09 7.87
CA ALA A 75 -5.25 2.98 7.41
C ALA A 75 -6.32 2.21 6.61
N ILE A 76 -5.91 1.39 5.65
CA ILE A 76 -6.81 0.53 4.86
C ILE A 76 -7.54 -0.47 5.77
N CYS A 77 -6.82 -1.11 6.70
CA CYS A 77 -7.41 -2.05 7.65
C CYS A 77 -8.48 -1.39 8.53
N ALA A 78 -8.22 -0.19 9.06
CA ALA A 78 -9.18 0.56 9.87
C ALA A 78 -10.46 0.87 9.07
N VAL A 79 -10.32 1.30 7.82
CA VAL A 79 -11.47 1.62 6.95
C VAL A 79 -12.28 0.38 6.62
N ILE A 80 -11.64 -0.72 6.20
CA ILE A 80 -12.32 -1.95 5.80
C ILE A 80 -13.01 -2.63 6.98
N THR A 81 -12.35 -2.68 8.13
CA THR A 81 -12.85 -3.41 9.32
C THR A 81 -13.73 -2.56 10.22
N GLY A 82 -13.68 -1.23 10.09
CA GLY A 82 -14.33 -0.29 11.01
C GLY A 82 -13.72 -0.25 12.41
N LYS A 83 -12.58 -0.92 12.63
CA LYS A 83 -11.90 -0.93 13.93
C LYS A 83 -11.15 0.38 14.20
N PRO A 84 -10.96 0.75 15.48
CA PRO A 84 -10.10 1.87 15.84
C PRO A 84 -8.70 1.74 15.27
N VAL A 85 -8.13 2.85 14.79
CA VAL A 85 -6.76 2.90 14.22
C VAL A 85 -5.73 2.31 15.19
N ALA A 86 -5.88 2.59 16.49
CA ALA A 86 -4.99 2.09 17.52
C ALA A 86 -4.97 0.55 17.63
N GLU A 87 -6.06 -0.14 17.29
CA GLU A 87 -6.14 -1.61 17.35
C GLU A 87 -5.48 -2.29 16.15
N VAL A 88 -5.44 -1.61 15.00
CA VAL A 88 -4.92 -2.17 13.73
C VAL A 88 -3.53 -1.65 13.38
N THR A 89 -2.97 -0.75 14.20
CA THR A 89 -1.65 -0.18 13.99
C THR A 89 -0.61 -0.90 14.84
N GLY A 90 0.28 -1.64 14.19
CA GLY A 90 1.44 -2.26 14.83
C GLY A 90 2.72 -1.44 14.72
N ARG A 91 3.76 -1.91 15.42
CA ARG A 91 5.11 -1.31 15.43
C ARG A 91 5.86 -1.40 14.10
N GLY A 92 5.41 -2.24 13.17
CA GLY A 92 6.13 -2.48 11.92
C GLY A 92 7.56 -2.92 12.20
N THR A 93 8.54 -2.14 11.74
CA THR A 93 9.99 -2.40 11.87
C THR A 93 10.56 -2.13 13.28
N GLY A 94 9.76 -2.24 14.34
CA GLY A 94 10.23 -2.12 15.73
C GLY A 94 10.32 -0.69 16.29
N ILE A 95 9.40 0.19 15.91
CA ILE A 95 9.35 1.57 16.43
C ILE A 95 9.03 1.65 17.93
N THR A 96 9.44 2.75 18.57
CA THR A 96 9.18 3.04 20.00
C THR A 96 7.70 3.30 20.30
N ASP A 97 7.32 3.37 21.57
CA ASP A 97 5.95 3.71 22.00
C ASP A 97 5.51 5.12 21.59
N GLU A 98 6.42 6.07 21.70
CA GLU A 98 6.18 7.44 21.24
C GLU A 98 5.96 7.48 19.72
N GLN A 99 6.77 6.74 18.96
CA GLN A 99 6.61 6.62 17.51
C GLN A 99 5.32 5.89 17.12
N LEU A 100 4.91 4.86 17.88
CA LEU A 100 3.64 4.18 17.67
C LEU A 100 2.46 5.11 17.92
N THR A 101 2.50 5.88 19.01
CA THR A 101 1.49 6.89 19.34
C THR A 101 1.38 7.91 18.21
N HIS A 102 2.51 8.45 17.77
CA HIS A 102 2.57 9.38 16.64
C HIS A 102 2.03 8.76 15.34
N LYS A 103 2.35 7.48 15.07
CA LYS A 103 1.86 6.77 13.88
C LYS A 103 0.32 6.65 13.90
N VAL A 104 -0.26 6.33 15.05
CA VAL A 104 -1.72 6.28 15.23
C VAL A 104 -2.35 7.66 14.99
N GLU A 105 -1.76 8.73 15.51
CA GLU A 105 -2.23 10.10 15.27
C GLU A 105 -2.18 10.48 13.79
N VAL A 106 -1.07 10.17 13.11
CA VAL A 106 -0.89 10.43 11.67
C VAL A 106 -1.97 9.73 10.85
N ILE A 107 -2.22 8.44 11.11
CA ILE A 107 -3.25 7.68 10.39
C ILE A 107 -4.64 8.24 10.68
N THR A 108 -4.92 8.57 11.94
CA THR A 108 -6.22 9.16 12.34
C THR A 108 -6.48 10.46 11.60
N ARG A 109 -5.48 11.34 11.50
CA ARG A 109 -5.59 12.59 10.71
C ARG A 109 -5.77 12.32 9.22
N ALA A 110 -5.03 11.36 8.66
CA ALA A 110 -5.14 11.00 7.24
C ALA A 110 -6.57 10.55 6.89
N LEU A 111 -7.18 9.71 7.73
CA LEU A 111 -8.54 9.23 7.53
C LEU A 111 -9.60 10.33 7.70
N ALA A 112 -9.38 11.28 8.61
CA ALA A 112 -10.27 12.44 8.77
C ALA A 112 -10.19 13.41 7.59
N ALA A 113 -8.99 13.63 7.03
CA ALA A 113 -8.77 14.50 5.87
C ALA A 113 -9.25 13.87 4.55
N GLY A 114 -9.11 12.54 4.42
CA GLY A 114 -9.56 11.77 3.27
C GLY A 114 -11.06 11.52 3.21
N GLY A 115 -11.88 12.37 3.83
CA GLY A 115 -13.32 12.26 4.02
C GLY A 115 -14.15 12.16 2.73
N ARG A 116 -14.03 11.02 2.06
CA ARG A 116 -15.10 10.33 1.35
C ARG A 116 -14.95 8.88 1.78
N GLY A 117 -15.62 8.54 2.89
CA GLY A 117 -15.84 7.16 3.23
C GLY A 117 -16.35 6.43 1.99
N ILE A 118 -15.90 5.19 1.80
CA ILE A 118 -16.58 4.24 0.93
C ILE A 118 -18.06 4.37 1.29
N SER A 119 -18.84 5.01 0.42
CA SER A 119 -20.23 5.32 0.70
C SER A 119 -20.90 4.00 1.03
N ARG A 120 -21.47 3.92 2.23
CA ARG A 120 -22.45 2.88 2.54
C ARG A 120 -23.63 2.99 1.60
#